data_AF-A0A0F7HHV2-F1
#
_entry.id   AF-A0A0F7HHV2-F1
#
_cell.length_a   1.000
_cell.length_b   1.000
_cell.length_c   1.000
_cell.angle_alpha   90.00
_cell.angle_beta   90.00
_cell.angle_gamma   90.00
#
_symmetry.space_group_name_H-M   'P 1'
#
loop_
_entity.id
_entity.type
_entity.pdbx_description
1 polymer ?
#
loop_
_entity_poly.entity_id
_entity_poly.type
_entity_poly.pdbx_seq_one_letter_code
_entity_poly.pdbx_strand_id
1 'polypeptide(L)'
;MIITIAFILFAGQLIKSFYTHYISEKRKYFSFDDRRFTDDDYLKVQDLKIGQLERIFLYIMLAIYIAALLVHLFISPVFSIWLLGLFFSSILLLSLLVDLKLYTIARDKSHIIMAVIWLVMIIGIFGFLSMASINESNITFDENEFNLSSLDYGIPYEDIEGVEMRGTVPEIPYNHLVLGIGDHLHGTFLEGTTNVNRLDIEDKSQPIIYINTVSMNIYINDKDAQVTENWFEELRSKVE
;
A
#
# COMPACT_ATOMS: atom_id res chain seq x y z
N MET A 1 -5.01 -1.73 12.81
CA MET A 1 -6.27 -2.42 12.47
C MET A 1 -6.57 -2.32 10.99
N ILE A 2 -6.10 -1.28 10.28
CA ILE A 2 -6.45 -0.99 8.88
C ILE A 2 -6.04 -2.13 7.93
N ILE A 3 -4.81 -2.63 8.00
CA ILE A 3 -4.33 -3.70 7.10
C ILE A 3 -5.13 -5.00 7.31
N THR A 4 -5.38 -5.39 8.56
CA THR A 4 -6.21 -6.55 8.89
C THR A 4 -7.63 -6.43 8.32
N ILE A 5 -8.23 -5.24 8.42
CA ILE A 5 -9.55 -4.97 7.84
C ILE A 5 -9.50 -5.12 6.31
N ALA A 6 -8.44 -4.64 5.65
CA ALA A 6 -8.29 -4.81 4.20
C ALA A 6 -8.26 -6.30 3.79
N PHE A 7 -7.53 -7.15 4.53
CA PHE A 7 -7.54 -8.60 4.29
C PHE A 7 -8.94 -9.23 4.43
N ILE A 8 -9.72 -8.81 5.43
CA ILE A 8 -11.09 -9.30 5.64
C ILE A 8 -12.00 -8.87 4.49
N LEU A 9 -11.92 -7.61 4.07
CA LEU A 9 -12.71 -7.08 2.95
C LEU A 9 -12.39 -7.80 1.65
N PHE A 10 -11.11 -8.06 1.39
CA PHE A 10 -10.67 -8.74 0.17
C PHE A 10 -11.02 -10.23 0.16
N ALA A 11 -10.97 -10.90 1.32
CA ALA A 11 -11.54 -12.26 1.46
C ALA A 11 -13.04 -12.26 1.15
N GLY A 12 -13.80 -11.34 1.73
CA GLY A 12 -15.23 -11.21 1.47
C GLY A 12 -15.54 -10.99 -0.01
N GLN A 13 -14.75 -10.15 -0.68
CA GLN A 13 -14.87 -9.92 -2.12
C GLN A 13 -14.54 -11.18 -2.93
N LEU A 14 -13.46 -11.91 -2.59
CA LEU A 14 -13.14 -13.19 -3.23
C LEU A 14 -14.28 -14.19 -3.10
N ILE A 15 -14.77 -14.41 -1.88
CA ILE A 15 -15.86 -15.36 -1.59
C ILE A 15 -17.10 -15.00 -2.41
N LYS A 16 -17.46 -13.71 -2.45
CA LYS A 16 -18.58 -13.21 -3.26
C LYS A 16 -18.39 -13.49 -4.74
N SER A 17 -17.18 -13.26 -5.27
CA SER A 17 -16.89 -13.48 -6.70
C SER A 17 -16.90 -14.98 -7.05
N PHE A 18 -16.37 -15.85 -6.18
CA PHE A 18 -16.47 -17.31 -6.34
C PHE A 18 -17.93 -17.79 -6.30
N TYR A 19 -18.70 -17.33 -5.33
CA TYR A 19 -20.13 -17.65 -5.24
C TYR A 19 -20.88 -17.22 -6.50
N THR A 20 -20.62 -16.00 -6.98
CA THR A 20 -21.28 -15.47 -8.18
C THR A 20 -20.93 -16.29 -9.42
N HIS A 21 -19.67 -16.65 -9.60
CA HIS A 21 -19.23 -17.34 -10.81
C HIS A 21 -19.63 -18.82 -10.86
N TYR A 22 -19.63 -19.53 -9.73
CA TYR A 22 -19.84 -20.99 -9.71
C TYR A 22 -21.18 -21.45 -9.15
N ILE A 23 -21.82 -20.65 -8.28
CA ILE A 23 -22.99 -21.10 -7.49
C ILE A 23 -24.25 -20.32 -7.85
N SER A 24 -24.12 -19.04 -8.18
CA SER A 24 -25.28 -18.16 -8.37
C SER A 24 -26.06 -18.50 -9.64
N GLU A 25 -27.32 -18.87 -9.47
CA GLU A 25 -28.25 -19.04 -10.59
C GLU A 25 -28.76 -17.69 -11.14
N LYS A 26 -28.65 -16.62 -10.33
CA LYS A 26 -29.22 -15.29 -10.63
C LYS A 26 -28.30 -14.35 -11.38
N ARG A 27 -26.99 -14.62 -11.38
CA ARG A 27 -25.96 -13.81 -12.03
C ARG A 27 -24.86 -14.72 -12.54
N LYS A 28 -24.48 -14.59 -13.80
CA LYS A 28 -23.45 -15.42 -14.42
C LYS A 28 -22.07 -14.77 -14.44
N TYR A 29 -22.01 -13.44 -14.33
CA TYR A 29 -20.77 -12.66 -14.35
C TYR A 29 -20.67 -11.81 -13.08
N PHE A 30 -19.47 -11.73 -12.50
CA PHE A 30 -19.20 -10.86 -11.34
C PHE A 30 -18.49 -9.57 -11.72
N SER A 31 -17.87 -9.52 -12.91
CA SER A 31 -17.14 -8.37 -13.42
C SER A 31 -18.05 -7.26 -13.96
N PHE A 32 -19.29 -7.57 -14.32
CA PHE A 32 -20.28 -6.59 -14.76
C PHE A 32 -21.71 -7.04 -14.43
N ASP A 33 -22.67 -6.11 -14.48
CA ASP A 33 -24.07 -6.44 -14.22
C ASP A 33 -24.73 -6.89 -15.53
N ASP A 34 -24.88 -8.20 -15.66
CA ASP A 34 -25.45 -8.89 -16.82
C ASP A 34 -26.92 -8.53 -17.09
N ARG A 35 -27.63 -8.03 -16.07
CA ARG A 35 -29.02 -7.55 -16.17
C ARG A 35 -29.23 -6.31 -17.04
N ARG A 36 -28.14 -5.63 -17.40
CA ARG A 36 -28.19 -4.44 -18.27
C ARG A 36 -28.26 -4.78 -19.76
N PHE A 37 -28.07 -6.04 -20.13
CA PHE A 37 -28.07 -6.47 -21.52
C PHE A 37 -29.41 -7.12 -21.88
N THR A 38 -29.90 -6.84 -23.09
CA THR A 38 -31.07 -7.53 -23.66
C THR A 38 -30.69 -8.96 -24.07
N ASP A 39 -31.68 -9.84 -24.24
CA ASP A 39 -31.44 -11.25 -24.63
C ASP A 39 -30.65 -11.38 -25.96
N ASP A 40 -30.83 -10.44 -26.90
CA ASP A 40 -30.11 -10.39 -28.17
C ASP A 40 -28.64 -9.93 -28.03
N ASP A 41 -28.35 -9.06 -27.06
CA ASP A 41 -26.98 -8.66 -26.74
C ASP A 41 -26.24 -9.76 -25.97
N TYR A 42 -26.99 -10.59 -25.23
CA TYR A 42 -26.44 -11.65 -24.39
C TYR A 42 -25.69 -12.73 -25.18
N LEU A 43 -26.20 -13.11 -26.36
CA LEU A 43 -25.54 -14.08 -27.25
C LEU A 43 -24.18 -13.55 -27.75
N LYS A 44 -24.12 -12.27 -28.11
CA LYS A 44 -22.87 -11.62 -28.54
C LYS A 44 -21.86 -11.51 -27.40
N VAL A 45 -22.34 -11.29 -26.17
CA VAL A 45 -21.51 -11.25 -24.96
C VAL A 45 -20.95 -12.64 -24.61
N GLN A 46 -21.73 -13.71 -24.84
CA GLN A 46 -21.28 -15.08 -24.63
C GLN A 46 -20.11 -15.45 -25.57
N ASP A 47 -20.12 -14.97 -26.81
CA ASP A 47 -19.04 -15.16 -27.78
C ASP A 47 -17.72 -14.50 -27.37
N LEU A 48 -17.75 -13.48 -26.50
CA LEU A 48 -16.55 -12.82 -25.98
C LEU A 48 -15.75 -13.65 -24.97
N LYS A 49 -16.26 -14.83 -24.58
CA LYS A 49 -15.65 -15.73 -23.58
C LYS A 49 -15.30 -15.04 -22.26
N ILE A 50 -16.15 -14.11 -21.81
CA ILE A 50 -15.90 -13.35 -20.57
C ILE A 50 -15.84 -14.29 -19.35
N GLY A 51 -16.65 -15.34 -19.32
CA GLY A 51 -16.62 -16.30 -18.21
C GLY A 51 -15.28 -17.02 -18.07
N GLN A 52 -14.61 -17.32 -19.19
CA GLN A 52 -13.26 -17.89 -19.14
C GLN A 52 -12.24 -16.89 -18.58
N LEU A 53 -12.37 -15.61 -18.95
CA LEU A 53 -11.51 -14.54 -18.47
C LEU A 53 -11.70 -14.33 -16.96
N GLU A 54 -12.94 -14.22 -16.50
CA GLU A 54 -13.31 -14.13 -15.09
C GLU A 54 -12.72 -15.28 -14.27
N ARG A 55 -12.85 -16.51 -14.77
CA ARG A 55 -12.29 -17.68 -14.10
C ARG A 55 -10.78 -17.60 -13.92
N ILE A 56 -10.06 -17.15 -14.96
CA ILE A 56 -8.60 -16.97 -14.88
C ILE A 56 -8.27 -15.92 -13.81
N PHE A 57 -8.95 -14.77 -13.84
CA PHE A 57 -8.72 -13.71 -12.86
C PHE A 57 -9.09 -14.11 -11.44
N LEU A 58 -10.13 -14.93 -11.22
CA LEU A 58 -10.46 -15.46 -9.90
C LEU A 58 -9.31 -16.25 -9.28
N TYR A 59 -8.67 -17.14 -10.06
CA TYR A 59 -7.54 -17.93 -9.58
C TYR A 59 -6.29 -17.08 -9.39
N ILE A 60 -6.04 -16.10 -10.26
CA ILE A 60 -4.95 -15.12 -10.09
C ILE A 60 -5.14 -14.34 -8.79
N MET A 61 -6.33 -13.80 -8.57
CA MET A 61 -6.67 -13.06 -7.35
C MET A 61 -6.54 -13.93 -6.10
N LEU A 62 -7.00 -15.19 -6.15
CA LEU A 62 -6.85 -16.13 -5.05
C LEU A 62 -5.37 -16.38 -4.74
N ALA A 63 -4.55 -16.62 -5.76
CA ALA A 63 -3.12 -16.86 -5.60
C ALA A 63 -2.41 -15.64 -5.00
N ILE A 64 -2.71 -14.43 -5.50
CA ILE A 64 -2.16 -13.17 -4.96
C ILE A 64 -2.61 -12.97 -3.51
N TYR A 65 -3.89 -13.23 -3.19
CA TYR A 65 -4.39 -13.08 -1.83
C TYR A 65 -3.70 -14.04 -0.84
N ILE A 66 -3.54 -15.31 -1.21
CA ILE A 66 -2.81 -16.28 -0.38
C ILE A 66 -1.35 -15.84 -0.23
N ALA A 67 -0.70 -15.42 -1.31
CA ALA A 67 0.67 -14.91 -1.26
C ALA A 67 0.78 -13.68 -0.34
N ALA A 68 -0.15 -12.73 -0.45
CA ALA A 68 -0.22 -11.55 0.41
C ALA A 68 -0.35 -11.93 1.89
N LEU A 69 -1.20 -12.91 2.19
CA LEU A 69 -1.41 -13.38 3.56
C LEU A 69 -0.15 -14.07 4.12
N LEU A 70 0.49 -14.94 3.33
CA LEU A 70 1.72 -15.61 3.75
C LEU A 70 2.86 -14.62 3.95
N VAL A 71 3.04 -13.67 3.04
CA VAL A 71 4.02 -12.59 3.16
C VAL A 71 3.73 -11.74 4.40
N HIS A 72 2.47 -11.38 4.62
CA HIS A 72 2.06 -10.59 5.78
C HIS A 72 2.41 -11.28 7.09
N LEU A 73 2.11 -12.58 7.21
CA LEU A 73 2.28 -13.34 8.45
C LEU A 73 3.73 -13.76 8.72
N PHE A 74 4.51 -14.06 7.69
CA PHE A 74 5.80 -14.76 7.86
C PHE A 74 7.02 -14.03 7.30
N ILE A 75 6.86 -12.99 6.46
CA ILE A 75 8.00 -12.37 5.76
C ILE A 75 8.09 -10.87 6.06
N SER A 76 7.10 -10.11 5.63
CA SER A 76 7.11 -8.66 5.78
C SER A 76 5.68 -8.10 5.70
N PRO A 77 5.16 -7.56 6.81
CA PRO A 77 3.89 -6.85 6.81
C PRO A 77 3.85 -5.69 5.81
N VAL A 78 4.96 -4.96 5.64
CA VAL A 78 5.09 -3.85 4.67
C VAL A 78 4.97 -4.35 3.23
N PHE A 79 5.70 -5.41 2.87
CA PHE A 79 5.64 -5.93 1.50
C PHE A 79 4.25 -6.48 1.13
N SER A 80 3.50 -6.97 2.12
CA SER A 80 2.13 -7.45 1.89
C SER A 80 1.17 -6.39 1.34
N ILE A 81 1.42 -5.09 1.63
CA ILE A 81 0.60 -3.98 1.12
C ILE A 81 0.68 -3.89 -0.41
N TRP A 82 1.86 -4.13 -1.00
CA TRP A 82 2.02 -4.17 -2.45
C TRP A 82 1.24 -5.30 -3.10
N LEU A 83 1.20 -6.46 -2.45
CA LEU A 83 0.42 -7.61 -2.93
C LEU A 83 -1.09 -7.37 -2.78
N LEU A 84 -1.53 -6.67 -1.73
CA LEU A 84 -2.92 -6.20 -1.61
C LEU A 84 -3.27 -5.18 -2.71
N GLY A 85 -2.35 -4.27 -3.04
CA GLY A 85 -2.49 -3.35 -4.18
C GLY A 85 -2.61 -4.10 -5.52
N LEU A 86 -1.81 -5.14 -5.72
CA LEU A 86 -1.86 -6.02 -6.90
C LEU A 86 -3.17 -6.81 -6.97
N PHE A 87 -3.66 -7.32 -5.83
CA PHE A 87 -4.95 -7.99 -5.74
C PHE A 87 -6.07 -7.06 -6.21
N PHE A 88 -6.13 -5.85 -5.67
CA PHE A 88 -7.17 -4.89 -6.03
C PHE A 88 -7.05 -4.46 -7.49
N SER A 89 -5.82 -4.23 -7.97
CA SER A 89 -5.54 -3.91 -9.37
C SER A 89 -5.95 -5.04 -10.33
N SER A 90 -5.92 -6.30 -9.89
CA SER A 90 -6.37 -7.44 -10.71
C SER A 90 -7.88 -7.37 -10.99
N ILE A 91 -8.69 -6.92 -10.03
CA ILE A 91 -10.13 -6.69 -10.23
C ILE A 91 -10.34 -5.58 -11.25
N LEU A 92 -9.62 -4.47 -11.12
CA LEU A 92 -9.73 -3.33 -12.02
C LEU A 92 -9.27 -3.69 -13.44
N LEU A 93 -8.20 -4.49 -13.56
CA LEU A 93 -7.70 -4.97 -14.84
C LEU A 93 -8.72 -5.89 -15.52
N LEU A 94 -9.38 -6.78 -14.77
CA LEU A 94 -10.49 -7.57 -15.30
C LEU A 94 -11.61 -6.66 -15.82
N SER A 95 -12.04 -5.67 -15.03
CA SER A 95 -13.08 -4.71 -15.45
C SER A 95 -12.69 -3.96 -16.72
N LEU A 96 -11.43 -3.50 -16.81
CA LEU A 96 -10.87 -2.87 -18.00
C LEU A 96 -10.97 -3.78 -19.22
N LEU A 97 -10.52 -5.03 -19.12
CA LEU A 97 -10.55 -5.98 -20.23
C LEU A 97 -11.99 -6.31 -20.67
N VAL A 98 -12.90 -6.40 -19.71
CA VAL A 98 -14.33 -6.62 -19.97
C VAL A 98 -14.93 -5.43 -20.70
N ASP A 99 -14.71 -4.20 -20.23
CA ASP A 99 -15.21 -2.99 -20.88
C ASP A 99 -14.63 -2.82 -22.30
N LEU A 100 -13.34 -3.09 -22.50
CA LEU A 100 -12.75 -3.09 -23.85
C LEU A 100 -13.41 -4.12 -24.76
N LYS A 101 -13.68 -5.33 -24.27
CA LYS A 101 -14.38 -6.37 -25.04
C LYS A 101 -15.81 -5.96 -25.37
N LEU A 102 -16.55 -5.40 -24.41
CA LEU A 102 -17.92 -4.92 -24.62
C LEU A 102 -17.96 -3.79 -25.65
N TYR A 103 -16.98 -2.88 -25.62
CA TYR A 103 -16.85 -1.81 -26.60
C TYR A 103 -16.73 -2.36 -28.04
N THR A 104 -16.02 -3.49 -28.25
CA THR A 104 -15.89 -4.05 -29.62
C THR A 104 -17.23 -4.45 -30.24
N ILE A 105 -18.23 -4.78 -29.41
CA ILE A 105 -19.55 -5.23 -29.85
C ILE A 105 -20.56 -4.08 -29.85
N ALA A 106 -20.69 -3.37 -28.73
CA ALA A 106 -21.68 -2.32 -28.56
C ALA A 106 -21.28 -1.01 -29.27
N ARG A 107 -19.96 -0.79 -29.47
CA ARG A 107 -19.36 0.49 -29.91
C ARG A 107 -19.82 1.72 -29.11
N ASP A 108 -20.30 1.51 -27.89
CA ASP A 108 -20.71 2.58 -27.00
C ASP A 108 -19.49 3.23 -26.34
N LYS A 109 -19.40 4.57 -26.46
CA LYS A 109 -18.33 5.37 -25.87
C LYS A 109 -18.28 5.25 -24.33
N SER A 110 -19.36 4.84 -23.67
CA SER A 110 -19.37 4.64 -22.22
C SER A 110 -18.33 3.59 -21.78
N HIS A 111 -18.21 2.47 -22.51
CA HIS A 111 -17.28 1.39 -22.16
C HIS A 111 -15.81 1.81 -22.31
N ILE A 112 -15.46 2.58 -23.35
CA ILE A 112 -14.07 3.05 -23.51
C ILE A 112 -13.72 4.08 -22.42
N ILE A 113 -14.67 4.94 -22.02
CA ILE A 113 -14.48 5.89 -20.92
C ILE A 113 -14.22 5.12 -19.61
N MET A 114 -15.04 4.10 -19.32
CA MET A 114 -14.84 3.26 -18.13
C MET A 114 -13.50 2.52 -18.14
N ALA A 115 -13.09 1.96 -19.28
CA ALA A 115 -11.79 1.32 -19.42
C ALA A 115 -10.62 2.28 -19.12
N VAL A 116 -10.70 3.54 -19.56
CA VAL A 116 -9.70 4.57 -19.23
C VAL A 116 -9.72 4.89 -17.73
N ILE A 117 -10.89 4.99 -17.11
CA ILE A 117 -11.01 5.22 -15.65
C ILE A 117 -10.33 4.09 -14.87
N TRP A 118 -10.59 2.82 -15.24
CA TRP A 118 -9.94 1.67 -14.59
C TRP A 118 -8.42 1.72 -14.73
N LEU A 119 -7.91 2.10 -15.90
CA LEU A 119 -6.47 2.24 -16.13
C LEU A 119 -5.87 3.33 -15.24
N VAL A 120 -6.50 4.50 -15.18
CA VAL A 120 -6.05 5.63 -14.35
C VAL A 120 -6.06 5.23 -12.87
N MET A 121 -7.06 4.47 -12.41
CA MET A 121 -7.10 3.98 -11.04
C MET A 121 -5.94 3.02 -10.72
N ILE A 122 -5.58 2.11 -11.63
CA ILE A 122 -4.44 1.21 -11.44
C ILE A 122 -3.14 2.02 -11.31
N ILE A 123 -2.92 2.97 -12.21
CA ILE A 123 -1.75 3.87 -12.16
C ILE A 123 -1.76 4.68 -10.85
N GLY A 124 -2.93 5.18 -10.44
CA GLY A 124 -3.11 5.94 -9.20
C GLY A 124 -2.75 5.14 -7.94
N ILE A 125 -3.12 3.86 -7.87
CA ILE A 125 -2.80 2.99 -6.74
C ILE A 125 -1.28 2.84 -6.60
N PHE A 126 -0.58 2.44 -7.67
CA PHE A 126 0.86 2.23 -7.60
C PHE A 126 1.64 3.54 -7.51
N GLY A 127 1.17 4.60 -8.17
CA GLY A 127 1.73 5.94 -8.03
C GLY A 127 1.65 6.45 -6.59
N PHE A 128 0.49 6.29 -5.94
CA PHE A 128 0.32 6.64 -4.53
C PHE A 128 1.22 5.80 -3.62
N LEU A 129 1.24 4.47 -3.78
CA LEU A 129 2.08 3.59 -2.97
C LEU A 129 3.57 3.93 -3.12
N SER A 130 4.03 4.16 -4.35
CA SER A 130 5.41 4.57 -4.59
C SER A 130 5.73 5.91 -3.95
N MET A 131 4.92 6.95 -4.21
CA MET A 131 5.17 8.30 -3.69
C MET A 131 5.19 8.32 -2.16
N ALA A 132 4.25 7.62 -1.53
CA ALA A 132 4.19 7.53 -0.07
C ALA A 132 5.31 6.65 0.53
N SER A 133 6.04 5.89 -0.29
CA SER A 133 7.17 5.06 0.14
C SER A 133 8.54 5.71 -0.06
N ILE A 134 8.64 6.85 -0.76
CA ILE A 134 9.93 7.50 -1.12
C ILE A 134 9.95 8.99 -0.74
N ASN A 135 9.05 9.40 0.15
CA ASN A 135 8.91 10.81 0.47
C ASN A 135 10.11 11.26 1.32
N GLU A 136 11.06 11.95 0.69
CA GLU A 136 12.34 12.32 1.31
C GLU A 136 12.15 13.03 2.66
N SER A 137 12.76 12.48 3.68
CA SER A 137 12.83 13.07 5.00
C SER A 137 14.11 13.90 5.16
N ASN A 138 13.98 15.05 5.82
CA ASN A 138 15.11 15.92 6.12
C ASN A 138 14.97 16.48 7.54
N ILE A 139 16.12 16.69 8.19
CA ILE A 139 16.20 17.34 9.50
C ILE A 139 16.73 18.76 9.30
N THR A 140 16.04 19.73 9.89
CA THR A 140 16.49 21.11 10.02
C THR A 140 16.60 21.48 11.49
N PHE A 141 17.73 22.07 11.88
CA PHE A 141 18.02 22.43 13.26
C PHE A 141 17.77 23.90 13.51
N ASP A 142 16.90 24.19 14.48
CA ASP A 142 16.66 25.54 14.98
C ASP A 142 17.30 25.72 16.38
N GLU A 143 17.11 26.90 16.98
CA GLU A 143 17.75 27.25 18.25
C GLU A 143 17.33 26.32 19.41
N ASN A 144 16.03 26.00 19.51
CA ASN A 144 15.45 25.27 20.64
C ASN A 144 14.75 23.95 20.26
N GLU A 145 14.59 23.69 18.97
CA GLU A 145 13.89 22.52 18.43
C GLU A 145 14.59 22.03 17.17
N PHE A 146 14.35 20.78 16.80
CA PHE A 146 14.63 20.28 15.46
C PHE A 146 13.31 20.05 14.73
N ASN A 147 13.32 20.34 13.44
CA ASN A 147 12.19 20.19 12.55
C ASN A 147 12.44 19.03 11.59
N LEU A 148 11.44 18.17 11.45
CA LEU A 148 11.43 17.05 10.53
C LEU A 148 10.52 17.41 9.37
N SER A 149 10.97 17.32 8.12
CA SER A 149 10.13 17.65 6.94
C SER A 149 8.84 16.84 6.87
N SER A 150 8.81 15.72 7.57
CA SER A 150 7.74 14.74 7.61
C SER A 150 6.73 14.99 8.76
N LEU A 151 6.97 16.00 9.61
CA LEU A 151 6.12 16.48 10.70
C LEU A 151 5.76 17.97 10.49
N ASP A 152 4.53 18.34 10.88
CA ASP A 152 4.05 19.72 10.80
C ASP A 152 4.45 20.57 12.03
N TYR A 153 5.28 20.03 12.92
CA TYR A 153 5.73 20.67 14.16
C TYR A 153 7.18 20.31 14.48
N GLY A 154 7.89 21.23 15.13
CA GLY A 154 9.23 21.01 15.66
C GLY A 154 9.21 20.25 16.98
N ILE A 155 10.26 19.46 17.20
CA ILE A 155 10.45 18.70 18.43
C ILE A 155 11.47 19.45 19.29
N PRO A 156 11.06 19.97 20.46
CA PRO A 156 11.96 20.64 21.38
C PRO A 156 13.10 19.71 21.82
N TYR A 157 14.32 20.25 21.95
CA TYR A 157 15.45 19.45 22.45
C TYR A 157 15.22 18.95 23.88
N GLU A 158 14.43 19.68 24.68
CA GLU A 158 14.04 19.27 26.05
C GLU A 158 13.16 18.02 26.10
N ASP A 159 12.45 17.70 25.01
CA ASP A 159 11.60 16.52 24.90
C ASP A 159 12.39 15.26 24.47
N ILE A 160 13.69 15.41 24.17
CA ILE A 160 14.54 14.31 23.74
C ILE A 160 15.12 13.60 24.97
N GLU A 161 14.72 12.35 25.16
CA GLU A 161 15.21 11.49 26.24
C GLU A 161 16.51 10.78 25.87
N GLY A 162 16.80 10.60 24.58
CA GLY A 162 18.05 10.01 24.11
C GLY A 162 18.19 9.94 22.60
N VAL A 163 19.44 9.91 22.13
CA VAL A 163 19.80 9.79 20.72
C VAL A 163 20.85 8.69 20.57
N GLU A 164 20.60 7.73 19.69
CA GLU A 164 21.49 6.58 19.44
C GLU A 164 21.66 6.32 17.94
N MET A 165 22.86 5.93 17.52
CA MET A 165 23.05 5.34 16.19
C MET A 165 22.79 3.84 16.23
N ARG A 166 21.98 3.35 15.30
CA ARG A 166 21.62 1.95 15.12
C ARG A 166 21.95 1.48 13.71
N GLY A 167 22.33 0.22 13.57
CA GLY A 167 22.61 -0.40 12.26
C GLY A 167 21.45 -1.23 11.71
N THR A 168 20.31 -1.28 12.40
CA THR A 168 19.17 -2.13 12.02
C THR A 168 17.85 -1.42 12.25
N VAL A 169 16.93 -1.64 11.32
CA VAL A 169 15.53 -1.20 11.40
C VAL A 169 14.81 -1.94 12.53
N PRO A 170 13.87 -1.30 13.25
CA PRO A 170 13.03 -1.99 14.23
C PRO A 170 12.10 -3.02 13.57
N GLU A 171 11.65 -4.00 14.35
CA GLU A 171 10.65 -4.95 13.90
C GLU A 171 9.29 -4.25 13.75
N ILE A 172 8.71 -4.28 12.55
CA ILE A 172 7.43 -3.64 12.26
C ILE A 172 6.30 -4.62 12.59
N PRO A 173 5.40 -4.28 13.52
CA PRO A 173 4.29 -5.16 13.89
C PRO A 173 3.27 -5.27 12.76
N TYR A 174 2.44 -6.32 12.76
CA TYR A 174 1.38 -6.51 11.76
C TYR A 174 0.40 -5.32 11.66
N ASN A 175 0.20 -4.61 12.77
CA ASN A 175 -0.61 -3.40 12.81
C ASN A 175 0.27 -2.15 12.65
N HIS A 176 0.48 -1.74 11.40
CA HIS A 176 1.27 -0.57 11.06
C HIS A 176 0.60 0.27 9.96
N LEU A 177 1.14 1.48 9.77
CA LEU A 177 0.89 2.38 8.65
C LEU A 177 2.16 2.69 7.86
N VAL A 178 3.19 1.86 8.04
CA VAL A 178 4.44 1.95 7.28
C VAL A 178 4.25 1.47 5.84
N LEU A 179 4.70 2.28 4.89
CA LEU A 179 4.88 1.96 3.48
C LEU A 179 6.38 1.92 3.16
N GLY A 180 6.75 1.23 2.10
CA GLY A 180 8.15 1.12 1.72
C GLY A 180 8.36 0.40 0.40
N ILE A 181 9.36 0.84 -0.35
CA ILE A 181 9.81 0.23 -1.59
C ILE A 181 11.34 0.17 -1.60
N GLY A 182 11.89 -1.00 -1.95
CA GLY A 182 13.33 -1.24 -1.82
C GLY A 182 13.80 -1.01 -0.39
N ASP A 183 14.76 -0.10 -0.23
CA ASP A 183 15.38 0.23 1.05
C ASP A 183 14.73 1.43 1.76
N HIS A 184 13.67 2.01 1.21
CA HIS A 184 12.90 3.05 1.91
C HIS A 184 11.84 2.45 2.84
N LEU A 185 11.60 3.11 3.98
CA LEU A 185 10.47 2.87 4.89
C LEU A 185 9.99 4.20 5.48
N HIS A 186 8.71 4.51 5.23
CA HIS A 186 8.07 5.72 5.73
C HIS A 186 6.74 5.40 6.39
N GLY A 187 6.45 6.09 7.49
CA GLY A 187 5.16 6.03 8.17
C GLY A 187 5.30 5.68 9.64
N THR A 188 4.22 5.17 10.23
CA THR A 188 4.14 4.99 11.68
C THR A 188 3.60 3.63 12.09
N PHE A 189 3.98 3.19 13.28
CA PHE A 189 3.38 2.03 13.93
C PHE A 189 3.34 2.25 15.45
N LEU A 190 2.50 1.47 16.12
CA LEU A 190 2.39 1.48 17.57
C LEU A 190 3.15 0.28 18.14
N GLU A 191 3.94 0.54 19.17
CA GLU A 191 4.52 -0.51 20.02
C GLU A 191 3.81 -0.49 21.38
N GLY A 192 3.10 -1.57 21.68
CA GLY A 192 2.20 -1.61 22.83
C GLY A 192 0.98 -0.68 22.65
N THR A 193 0.59 0.02 23.72
CA THR A 193 -0.64 0.84 23.76
C THR A 193 -0.41 2.34 23.60
N THR A 194 0.83 2.84 23.75
CA THR A 194 1.10 4.28 23.87
C THR A 194 2.30 4.78 23.06
N ASN A 195 3.26 3.91 22.72
CA ASN A 195 4.50 4.38 22.09
C ASN A 195 4.35 4.38 20.56
N VAL A 196 4.28 5.58 20.00
CA VAL A 196 4.29 5.80 18.56
C VAL A 196 5.73 5.70 18.07
N ASN A 197 5.98 4.80 17.12
CA ASN A 197 7.23 4.72 16.40
C ASN A 197 7.02 5.27 15.00
N ARG A 198 7.90 6.18 14.57
CA ARG A 198 7.92 6.76 13.24
C ARG A 198 9.18 6.31 12.51
N LEU A 199 8.99 5.89 11.27
CA LEU A 199 10.06 5.55 10.34
C LEU A 199 10.09 6.61 9.25
N ASP A 200 11.24 7.20 9.04
CA ASP A 200 11.59 8.06 7.92
C ASP A 200 12.97 7.61 7.42
N ILE A 201 13.04 6.37 6.94
CA ILE A 201 14.28 5.70 6.54
C ILE A 201 14.38 5.76 5.02
N GLU A 202 15.42 6.41 4.53
CA GLU A 202 15.71 6.49 3.09
C GLU A 202 16.51 5.28 2.59
N ASP A 203 17.38 4.71 3.42
CA ASP A 203 18.15 3.51 3.05
C ASP A 203 18.44 2.62 4.26
N LYS A 204 17.78 1.47 4.36
CA LYS A 204 17.97 0.46 5.43
C LYS A 204 19.39 -0.07 5.56
N SER A 205 20.21 0.05 4.51
CA SER A 205 21.59 -0.42 4.51
C SER A 205 22.54 0.58 5.17
N GLN A 206 22.11 1.83 5.35
CA GLN A 206 22.87 2.87 6.03
C GLN A 206 22.59 2.88 7.53
N PRO A 207 23.47 3.51 8.34
CA PRO A 207 23.19 3.79 9.73
C PRO A 207 21.89 4.57 9.91
N ILE A 208 21.22 4.38 11.04
CA ILE A 208 19.92 4.96 11.37
C ILE A 208 20.03 5.66 12.72
N ILE A 209 19.60 6.92 12.78
CA ILE A 209 19.45 7.66 14.02
C ILE A 209 18.15 7.22 14.67
N TYR A 210 18.25 6.75 15.91
CA TYR A 210 17.14 6.53 16.81
C TYR A 210 17.04 7.68 17.80
N ILE A 211 15.92 8.38 17.78
CA ILE A 211 15.61 9.48 18.69
C ILE A 211 14.45 9.03 19.58
N ASN A 212 14.70 8.91 20.88
CA ASN A 212 13.67 8.68 21.88
C ASN A 212 13.19 10.04 22.40
N THR A 213 11.89 10.31 22.28
CA THR A 213 11.28 11.52 22.82
C THR A 213 10.16 11.15 23.79
N VAL A 214 9.72 12.11 24.59
CA VAL A 214 8.60 11.94 25.55
C VAL A 214 7.33 11.39 24.88
N SER A 215 7.09 11.71 23.61
CA SER A 215 5.83 11.38 22.91
C SER A 215 5.95 10.31 21.83
N MET A 216 7.14 10.13 21.24
CA MET A 216 7.35 9.21 20.13
C MET A 216 8.82 8.83 19.93
N ASN A 217 9.01 7.66 19.34
CA ASN A 217 10.31 7.20 18.84
C ASN A 217 10.43 7.53 17.36
N ILE A 218 11.57 8.06 16.95
CA ILE A 218 11.84 8.41 15.55
C ILE A 218 13.06 7.64 15.07
N TYR A 219 12.92 6.99 13.91
CA TYR A 219 13.99 6.34 13.19
C TYR A 219 14.17 7.06 11.88
N ILE A 220 15.34 7.65 11.67
CA ILE A 220 15.62 8.46 10.48
C ILE A 220 17.04 8.23 9.98
N ASN A 221 17.19 8.26 8.66
CA ASN A 221 18.47 8.47 8.02
C ASN A 221 18.31 9.17 6.67
N ASP A 222 19.44 9.61 6.13
CA ASP A 222 19.57 10.02 4.75
C ASP A 222 20.13 8.86 3.91
N LYS A 223 19.95 8.93 2.59
CA LYS A 223 20.60 8.03 1.63
C LYS A 223 22.14 8.11 1.67
N ASP A 224 22.68 9.23 2.15
CA ASP A 224 24.11 9.44 2.43
C ASP A 224 24.41 9.24 3.93
N ALA A 225 25.25 8.24 4.24
CA ALA A 225 25.70 7.97 5.60
C ALA A 225 26.38 9.17 6.27
N GLN A 226 27.12 9.99 5.51
CA GLN A 226 27.81 11.15 6.06
C GLN A 226 26.82 12.23 6.51
N VAL A 227 25.72 12.42 5.76
CA VAL A 227 24.65 13.35 6.15
C VAL A 227 23.99 12.86 7.43
N THR A 228 23.70 11.56 7.51
CA THR A 228 23.15 10.94 8.72
C THR A 228 24.07 11.11 9.93
N GLU A 229 25.37 10.89 9.78
CA GLU A 229 26.34 11.03 10.87
C GLU A 229 26.48 12.50 11.32
N ASN A 230 26.43 13.46 10.40
CA ASN A 230 26.41 14.89 10.73
C ASN A 230 25.16 15.27 11.53
N TRP A 231 23.98 14.78 11.13
CA TRP A 231 22.73 14.99 11.88
C TRP A 231 22.81 14.41 13.29
N PHE A 232 23.41 13.23 13.44
CA PHE A 232 23.59 12.58 14.74
C PHE A 232 24.47 13.42 15.67
N GLU A 233 25.62 13.89 15.20
CA GLU A 233 26.54 14.72 16.00
C GLU A 233 25.90 16.06 16.37
N GLU A 234 25.15 16.68 15.46
CA GLU A 234 24.43 17.92 15.72
C GLU A 234 23.33 17.73 16.78
N LEU A 235 22.49 16.70 16.64
CA LEU A 235 21.47 16.34 17.64
C LEU A 235 22.11 16.11 19.02
N ARG A 236 23.19 15.34 19.06
CA ARG A 236 23.89 15.03 20.31
C ARG A 236 24.43 16.28 21.00
N SER A 237 25.01 17.21 20.24
CA SER A 237 25.56 18.46 20.77
C SER A 237 24.51 19.42 21.36
N LYS A 238 23.24 19.26 20.98
CA LYS A 238 22.11 20.09 21.42
C LYS A 238 21.37 19.51 22.63
N VAL A 239 21.51 18.20 22.85
CA VAL A 239 20.82 17.44 23.91
C VAL A 239 21.71 17.22 25.14
N GLU A 240 23.04 17.20 24.97
CA GLU A 240 24.04 17.19 26.07
C GLU A 240 24.24 18.59 26.69
#